data_AF-A0A1G7TD46-F1
#
_entry.id   AF-A0A1G7TD46-F1
#
_cell.length_a   1.000
_cell.length_b   1.000
_cell.length_c   1.000
_cell.angle_alpha   90.00
_cell.angle_beta   90.00
_cell.angle_gamma   90.00
#
_symmetry.space_group_name_H-M   'P 1'
#
loop_
_entity.id
_entity.type
_entity.pdbx_description
1 polymer ?
#
loop_
_entity_poly.entity_id
_entity_poly.type
_entity_poly.pdbx_seq_one_letter_code
_entity_poly.pdbx_strand_id
1 'polypeptide(L)'
;MKRYLLLIAGVLMLGFVTSCKEEGPHKDDIVKFSAVINSSPTVPKATSSAQGTGVFEYNKNTMELKYNINFQNITPTSVTLNAANPAWERGGIIQELASNPTGQVSGSYKIKTNEEQTQLIMGQMYINVPTELYPFGEIRGQILADKFEE
;
A
#
# COMPACT_ATOMS: atom_id res chain seq x y z
N MET A 1 -17.01 30.73 78.63
CA MET A 1 -16.39 29.44 78.22
C MET A 1 -16.30 29.43 76.69
N LYS A 2 -15.29 28.75 76.14
CA LYS A 2 -14.45 29.15 74.99
C LYS A 2 -15.15 29.32 73.62
N ARG A 3 -14.56 30.25 72.85
CA ARG A 3 -14.88 30.75 71.50
C ARG A 3 -14.60 29.70 70.40
N TYR A 4 -15.35 29.83 69.30
CA TYR A 4 -15.24 29.12 68.02
C TYR A 4 -13.83 29.08 67.43
N LEU A 5 -13.46 27.96 66.80
CA LEU A 5 -12.44 27.92 65.75
C LEU A 5 -12.84 26.90 64.66
N LEU A 6 -13.14 27.42 63.47
CA LEU A 6 -13.22 26.73 62.19
C LEU A 6 -11.82 26.33 61.72
N LEU A 7 -11.66 25.13 61.15
CA LEU A 7 -10.69 24.87 60.08
C LEU A 7 -11.23 23.78 59.14
N ILE A 8 -11.77 24.23 58.00
CA ILE A 8 -11.93 23.45 56.77
C ILE A 8 -10.56 23.50 56.07
N ALA A 9 -9.96 22.34 55.82
CA ALA A 9 -8.81 22.24 54.92
C ALA A 9 -9.11 21.14 53.90
N GLY A 10 -9.71 21.54 52.79
CA GLY A 10 -9.65 20.76 51.56
C GLY A 10 -8.27 20.89 50.95
N VAL A 11 -7.68 19.76 50.54
CA VAL A 11 -6.59 19.76 49.57
C VAL A 11 -6.98 18.83 48.44
N LEU A 12 -7.28 19.49 47.33
CA LEU A 12 -7.51 18.96 45.99
C LEU A 12 -6.16 18.74 45.29
N MET A 13 -6.14 17.78 44.34
CA MET A 13 -5.12 17.55 43.29
C MET A 13 -3.83 16.87 43.77
N LEU A 14 -3.23 15.91 43.05
CA LEU A 14 -2.98 15.87 41.61
C LEU A 14 -3.03 14.43 41.08
N GLY A 15 -3.91 14.20 40.09
CA GLY A 15 -3.82 13.02 39.24
C GLY A 15 -2.63 13.17 38.30
N PHE A 16 -1.68 12.25 38.38
CA PHE A 16 -0.72 12.05 37.31
C PHE A 16 -1.43 11.26 36.22
N VAL A 17 -2.07 11.97 35.28
CA VAL A 17 -2.32 11.39 33.97
C VAL A 17 -0.96 11.26 33.30
N THR A 18 -0.39 10.06 33.40
CA THR A 18 0.69 9.66 32.50
C THR A 18 0.10 9.69 31.10
N SER A 19 0.34 10.80 30.41
CA SER A 19 0.17 10.89 28.97
C SER A 19 1.17 9.93 28.37
N CYS A 20 0.76 8.68 28.17
CA CYS A 20 1.46 7.76 27.29
C CYS A 20 1.44 8.39 25.91
N LYS A 21 2.53 9.08 25.59
CA LYS A 21 2.83 9.53 24.24
C LYS A 21 3.17 8.26 23.48
N GLU A 22 2.21 7.69 22.76
CA GLU A 22 2.48 6.48 21.98
C GLU A 22 3.35 6.80 20.76
N GLU A 23 4.34 5.92 20.62
CA GLU A 23 5.58 6.08 19.89
C GLU A 23 5.47 5.50 18.48
N GLY A 24 5.33 6.34 17.46
CA GLY A 24 5.44 5.91 16.06
C GLY A 24 4.45 4.81 15.64
N PRO A 25 4.50 4.35 14.38
CA PRO A 25 3.64 3.26 13.95
C PRO A 25 4.08 1.95 14.61
N HIS A 26 3.16 1.27 15.30
CA HIS A 26 3.38 -0.08 15.82
C HIS A 26 3.57 -1.05 14.65
N LYS A 27 4.39 -2.11 14.82
CA LYS A 27 4.61 -3.12 13.77
C LYS A 27 3.30 -3.77 13.28
N ASP A 28 2.26 -3.76 14.11
CA ASP A 28 0.92 -4.26 13.80
C ASP A 28 0.15 -3.40 12.76
N ASP A 29 0.72 -2.25 12.36
CA ASP A 29 0.11 -1.31 11.42
C ASP A 29 0.59 -1.44 9.98
N ILE A 30 1.62 -2.26 9.73
CA ILE A 30 2.16 -2.51 8.39
C ILE A 30 1.64 -3.85 7.87
N VAL A 31 0.95 -3.81 6.73
CA VAL A 31 0.49 -5.00 6.00
C VAL A 31 1.38 -5.19 4.77
N LYS A 32 1.89 -6.42 4.58
CA LYS A 32 2.74 -6.77 3.45
C LYS A 32 1.95 -7.39 2.32
N PHE A 33 2.32 -7.05 1.09
CA PHE A 33 1.73 -7.59 -0.12
C PHE A 33 2.82 -7.95 -1.11
N SER A 34 2.49 -8.85 -2.02
CA SER A 34 3.34 -9.23 -3.14
C SER A 34 2.54 -9.33 -4.43
N ALA A 35 3.27 -9.24 -5.55
CA ALA A 35 2.72 -9.45 -6.89
C ALA A 35 3.69 -10.29 -7.72
N VAL A 36 3.19 -11.36 -8.33
CA VAL A 36 3.89 -12.08 -9.40
C VAL A 36 3.45 -11.46 -10.72
N ILE A 37 4.40 -10.90 -11.48
CA ILE A 37 4.13 -10.08 -12.66
C ILE A 37 4.56 -10.87 -13.91
N ASN A 38 3.63 -11.20 -14.80
CA ASN A 38 3.90 -11.92 -16.04
C ASN A 38 2.81 -11.65 -17.08
N SER A 39 2.90 -12.24 -18.28
CA SER A 39 1.92 -12.00 -19.36
C SER A 39 0.62 -12.81 -19.21
N SER A 40 0.57 -13.76 -18.27
CA SER A 40 -0.58 -14.65 -18.16
C SER A 40 -1.90 -13.93 -17.79
N PRO A 41 -1.92 -13.00 -16.80
CA PRO A 41 -3.14 -12.31 -16.38
C PRO A 41 -3.43 -11.03 -17.18
N THR A 42 -2.76 -10.75 -18.30
CA THR A 42 -3.01 -9.52 -19.06
C THR A 42 -4.31 -9.60 -19.85
N VAL A 43 -4.97 -8.44 -20.01
CA VAL A 43 -6.22 -8.31 -20.77
C VAL A 43 -6.15 -7.07 -21.68
N PRO A 44 -6.05 -7.24 -23.03
CA PRO A 44 -5.87 -8.45 -23.80
C PRO A 44 -4.67 -9.30 -23.43
N LYS A 45 -4.75 -10.57 -23.81
CA LYS A 45 -3.67 -11.53 -23.60
C LYS A 45 -2.42 -11.12 -24.40
N ALA A 46 -1.31 -10.99 -23.70
CA ALA A 46 0.02 -10.82 -24.28
C ALA A 46 0.76 -12.17 -24.24
N THR A 47 1.70 -12.35 -25.15
CA THR A 47 2.61 -13.51 -25.17
C THR A 47 4.02 -12.97 -25.02
N SER A 48 4.61 -13.16 -23.84
CA SER A 48 5.95 -12.65 -23.55
C SER A 48 6.68 -13.57 -22.57
N SER A 49 8.01 -13.60 -22.68
CA SER A 49 8.91 -14.18 -21.67
C SER A 49 9.30 -13.17 -20.59
N ALA A 50 8.77 -11.95 -20.64
CA ALA A 50 8.93 -10.96 -19.60
C ALA A 50 8.33 -11.45 -18.27
N GLN A 51 9.04 -11.14 -17.19
CA GLN A 51 8.67 -11.55 -15.85
C GLN A 51 9.10 -10.48 -14.85
N GLY A 52 8.42 -10.46 -13.70
CA GLY A 52 8.75 -9.56 -12.62
C GLY A 52 8.08 -9.95 -11.31
N THR A 53 8.43 -9.21 -10.27
CA THR A 53 7.91 -9.33 -8.92
C THR A 53 7.74 -7.96 -8.31
N GLY A 54 6.67 -7.76 -7.53
CA GLY A 54 6.50 -6.60 -6.67
C GLY A 54 6.42 -7.02 -5.21
N VAL A 55 7.05 -6.24 -4.34
CA VAL A 55 6.84 -6.30 -2.88
C VAL A 55 6.35 -4.95 -2.39
N PHE A 56 5.40 -4.98 -1.47
CA PHE A 56 4.73 -3.77 -1.00
C PHE A 56 4.53 -3.80 0.51
N GLU A 57 4.62 -2.62 1.12
CA GLU A 57 4.33 -2.41 2.54
C GLU A 57 3.33 -1.26 2.68
N TYR A 58 2.13 -1.58 3.18
CA TYR A 58 1.08 -0.61 3.42
C TYR A 58 0.99 -0.26 4.91
N ASN A 59 1.18 1.00 5.24
CA ASN A 59 0.98 1.52 6.59
C ASN A 59 -0.46 2.01 6.75
N LYS A 60 -1.23 1.38 7.64
CA LYS A 60 -2.66 1.72 7.87
C LYS A 60 -2.86 3.12 8.45
N ASN A 61 -1.91 3.65 9.21
CA ASN A 61 -2.01 4.97 9.85
C ASN A 61 -1.65 6.09 8.89
N THR A 62 -0.52 5.93 8.18
CA THR A 62 -0.04 6.94 7.24
C THR A 62 -0.63 6.76 5.84
N MET A 63 -1.40 5.70 5.58
CA MET A 63 -1.95 5.36 4.27
C MET A 63 -0.89 5.30 3.15
N GLU A 64 0.37 5.06 3.51
CA GLU A 64 1.48 4.98 2.56
C GLU A 64 1.67 3.53 2.11
N LEU A 65 1.65 3.32 0.79
CA LEU A 65 2.01 2.06 0.14
C LEU A 65 3.42 2.20 -0.45
N LYS A 66 4.42 1.65 0.25
CA LYS A 66 5.78 1.53 -0.29
C LYS A 66 5.84 0.36 -1.26
N TYR A 67 6.63 0.50 -2.32
CA TYR A 67 6.78 -0.55 -3.33
C TYR A 67 8.23 -0.69 -3.78
N ASN A 68 8.60 -1.93 -4.12
CA ASN A 68 9.77 -2.28 -4.89
C ASN A 68 9.36 -3.31 -5.94
N ILE A 69 9.50 -2.94 -7.21
CA ILE A 69 9.04 -3.71 -8.37
C ILE A 69 10.27 -3.99 -9.22
N ASN A 70 10.52 -5.26 -9.51
CA ASN A 70 11.60 -5.70 -10.39
C ASN A 70 11.01 -6.41 -11.60
N PHE A 71 11.60 -6.22 -12.77
CA PHE A 71 11.20 -6.87 -14.01
C PHE A 71 12.38 -7.02 -14.96
N GLN A 72 12.28 -7.99 -15.87
CA GLN A 72 13.34 -8.35 -16.81
C GLN A 72 12.75 -8.81 -18.15
N ASN A 73 13.60 -8.84 -19.18
CA ASN A 73 13.25 -9.23 -20.55
C ASN A 73 12.11 -8.38 -21.16
N ILE A 74 12.07 -7.09 -20.82
CA ILE A 74 11.03 -6.16 -21.25
C ILE A 74 11.62 -4.75 -21.41
N THR A 75 11.04 -3.96 -22.33
CA THR A 75 11.34 -2.52 -22.50
C THR A 75 10.06 -1.72 -22.25
N PRO A 76 9.77 -1.35 -20.99
CA PRO A 76 8.53 -0.67 -20.64
C PRO A 76 8.47 0.77 -21.14
N THR A 77 7.29 1.20 -21.56
CA THR A 77 6.99 2.63 -21.74
C THR A 77 6.64 3.29 -20.40
N SER A 78 6.06 2.51 -19.48
CA SER A 78 5.79 2.94 -18.10
C SER A 78 5.61 1.73 -17.16
N VAL A 79 5.55 2.03 -15.87
CA VAL A 79 5.01 1.11 -14.85
C VAL A 79 3.87 1.84 -14.15
N THR A 80 2.68 1.25 -14.15
CA THR A 80 1.47 1.87 -13.59
C THR A 80 0.86 1.03 -12.49
N LEU A 81 0.33 1.72 -11.47
CA LEU A 81 -0.59 1.16 -10.51
C LEU A 81 -2.01 1.35 -11.04
N ASN A 82 -2.75 0.25 -11.14
CA ASN A 82 -4.12 0.24 -11.64
C ASN A 82 -5.02 -0.48 -10.63
N ALA A 83 -6.33 -0.27 -10.76
CA ALA A 83 -7.34 -1.06 -10.05
C ALA A 83 -8.46 -1.48 -11.00
N ALA A 84 -9.01 -2.68 -10.77
CA ALA A 84 -10.16 -3.21 -11.51
C ALA A 84 -11.12 -3.95 -10.58
N ASN A 85 -12.41 -3.82 -10.85
CA ASN A 85 -13.46 -4.59 -10.20
C ASN A 85 -14.44 -5.08 -11.29
N PRO A 86 -14.48 -6.38 -11.61
CA PRO A 86 -13.76 -7.47 -10.94
C PRO A 86 -12.23 -7.46 -11.20
N ALA A 87 -11.46 -8.07 -10.28
CA ALA A 87 -10.00 -7.99 -10.29
C ALA A 87 -9.34 -8.58 -11.55
N TRP A 88 -9.98 -9.52 -12.26
CA TRP A 88 -9.43 -10.11 -13.49
C TRP A 88 -9.64 -9.25 -14.75
N GLU A 89 -10.39 -8.16 -14.66
CA GLU A 89 -10.60 -7.25 -15.79
C GLU A 89 -9.52 -6.18 -15.87
N ARG A 90 -9.49 -5.46 -16.99
CA ARG A 90 -8.75 -4.21 -17.08
C ARG A 90 -9.49 -3.14 -16.28
N GLY A 91 -8.73 -2.27 -15.64
CA GLY A 91 -9.28 -1.08 -15.00
C GLY A 91 -8.35 0.12 -15.09
N GLY A 92 -8.82 1.23 -14.52
CA GLY A 92 -8.19 2.54 -14.67
C GLY A 92 -6.80 2.62 -14.03
N ILE A 93 -6.00 3.57 -14.52
CA ILE A 93 -4.71 3.94 -13.92
C ILE A 93 -5.01 4.80 -12.69
N ILE A 94 -4.48 4.38 -11.54
CA ILE A 94 -4.47 5.16 -10.31
C ILE A 94 -3.28 6.13 -10.34
N GLN A 95 -2.09 5.60 -10.67
CA GLN A 95 -0.84 6.35 -10.67
C GLN A 95 0.16 5.75 -11.66
N GLU A 96 0.83 6.60 -12.44
CA GLU A 96 2.07 6.22 -13.10
C GLU A 96 3.21 6.26 -12.09
N LEU A 97 3.86 5.12 -11.86
CA LEU A 97 4.94 4.98 -10.88
C LEU A 97 6.30 5.33 -11.48
N ALA A 98 6.49 5.08 -12.78
CA ALA A 98 7.69 5.45 -13.52
C ALA A 98 7.42 5.54 -15.03
N SER A 99 8.18 6.41 -15.70
CA SER A 99 8.21 6.55 -17.15
C SER A 99 9.51 5.96 -17.71
N ASN A 100 9.39 5.14 -18.77
CA ASN A 100 10.50 4.43 -19.41
C ASN A 100 11.53 3.77 -18.45
N PRO A 101 11.09 3.04 -17.41
CA PRO A 101 12.01 2.49 -16.42
C PRO A 101 12.80 1.29 -16.93
N THR A 102 13.92 0.99 -16.27
CA THR A 102 14.74 -0.19 -16.56
C THR A 102 15.00 -0.99 -15.28
N GLY A 103 14.76 -2.30 -15.32
CA GLY A 103 15.09 -3.25 -14.25
C GLY A 103 14.25 -3.15 -12.97
N GLN A 104 14.27 -2.01 -12.29
CA GLN A 104 13.64 -1.80 -10.98
C GLN A 104 12.94 -0.44 -10.90
N VAL A 105 11.79 -0.43 -10.19
CA VAL A 105 11.04 0.77 -9.82
C VAL A 105 10.69 0.69 -8.34
N SER A 106 11.08 1.69 -7.57
CA SER A 106 10.80 1.77 -6.13
C SER A 106 10.36 3.16 -5.72
N GLY A 107 9.50 3.23 -4.70
CA GLY A 107 8.97 4.49 -4.21
C GLY A 107 7.83 4.27 -3.22
N SER A 108 7.00 5.29 -3.04
CA SER A 108 5.75 5.18 -2.29
C SER A 108 4.60 5.86 -3.00
N TYR A 109 3.40 5.35 -2.75
CA TYR A 109 2.13 5.94 -3.17
C TYR A 109 1.28 6.19 -1.93
N LYS A 110 0.80 7.41 -1.77
CA LYS A 110 -0.18 7.74 -0.73
C LYS A 110 -1.56 7.35 -1.24
N ILE A 111 -2.18 6.36 -0.61
CA ILE A 111 -3.59 6.00 -0.85
C ILE A 111 -4.45 7.22 -0.50
N LYS A 112 -5.28 7.68 -1.45
CA LYS A 112 -5.99 8.96 -1.38
C LYS A 112 -7.42 8.81 -0.87
N THR A 113 -8.02 7.63 -1.06
CA THR A 113 -9.43 7.39 -0.75
C THR A 113 -9.63 6.06 -0.03
N ASN A 114 -10.74 5.93 0.70
CA ASN A 114 -11.14 4.65 1.31
C ASN A 114 -11.47 3.60 0.24
N GLU A 115 -11.88 4.02 -0.96
CA GLU A 115 -12.09 3.13 -2.08
C GLU A 115 -10.78 2.50 -2.56
N GLU A 116 -9.72 3.30 -2.75
CA GLU A 116 -8.39 2.79 -3.09
C GLU A 116 -7.88 1.85 -1.99
N GLN A 117 -8.06 2.19 -0.71
CA GLN A 117 -7.69 1.30 0.39
C GLN A 117 -8.44 -0.04 0.30
N THR A 118 -9.75 0.00 0.03
CA THR A 118 -10.57 -1.19 -0.15
C THR A 118 -10.09 -2.02 -1.34
N GLN A 119 -9.78 -1.37 -2.46
CA GLN A 119 -9.25 -2.03 -3.66
C GLN A 119 -7.90 -2.71 -3.39
N LEU A 120 -7.03 -2.11 -2.59
CA LEU A 120 -5.77 -2.75 -2.17
C LEU A 120 -6.04 -4.01 -1.33
N ILE A 121 -6.87 -3.88 -0.29
CA ILE A 121 -7.17 -4.97 0.66
C ILE A 121 -7.89 -6.13 -0.03
N MET A 122 -8.79 -5.83 -0.96
CA MET A 122 -9.56 -6.82 -1.72
C MET A 122 -8.77 -7.45 -2.87
N GLY A 123 -7.49 -7.09 -3.05
CA GLY A 123 -6.65 -7.61 -4.13
C GLY A 123 -7.14 -7.17 -5.51
N GLN A 124 -7.72 -5.98 -5.64
CA GLN A 124 -8.21 -5.37 -6.89
C GLN A 124 -7.17 -4.46 -7.55
N MET A 125 -6.15 -4.02 -6.79
CA MET A 125 -5.00 -3.29 -7.33
C MET A 125 -3.96 -4.20 -7.97
N TYR A 126 -3.34 -3.75 -9.05
CA TYR A 126 -2.31 -4.48 -9.78
C TYR A 126 -1.25 -3.55 -10.36
N ILE A 127 -0.06 -4.11 -10.57
CA ILE A 127 0.97 -3.50 -11.40
C ILE A 127 0.73 -3.89 -12.85
N ASN A 128 0.76 -2.89 -13.72
CA ASN A 128 0.74 -3.07 -15.17
C ASN A 128 2.01 -2.47 -15.77
N VAL A 129 2.58 -3.18 -16.75
CA VAL A 129 3.81 -2.75 -17.43
C VAL A 129 3.56 -2.78 -18.94
N PRO A 130 3.10 -1.66 -19.53
CA PRO A 130 2.93 -1.56 -20.98
C PRO A 130 4.28 -1.41 -21.70
N THR A 131 4.29 -1.85 -22.95
CA THR A 131 5.36 -1.61 -23.92
C THR A 131 4.77 -1.01 -25.20
N GLU A 132 5.60 -0.62 -26.16
CA GLU A 132 5.12 -0.14 -27.45
C GLU A 132 4.29 -1.21 -28.19
N LEU A 133 4.68 -2.48 -28.10
CA LEU A 133 3.98 -3.60 -28.74
C LEU A 133 2.69 -3.97 -28.00
N TYR A 134 2.70 -3.87 -26.66
CA TYR A 134 1.54 -4.14 -25.81
C TYR A 134 1.16 -2.89 -25.01
N PRO A 135 0.52 -1.89 -25.65
CA PRO A 135 0.23 -0.59 -25.03
C PRO A 135 -0.77 -0.70 -23.87
N PHE A 136 -1.51 -1.81 -23.78
CA PHE A 136 -2.43 -2.08 -22.69
C PHE A 136 -1.82 -2.90 -21.54
N GLY A 137 -0.55 -3.30 -21.65
CA GLY A 137 0.15 -4.14 -20.68
C GLY A 137 0.76 -5.38 -21.35
N GLU A 138 2.08 -5.50 -21.32
CA GLU A 138 2.78 -6.73 -21.72
C GLU A 138 2.82 -7.74 -20.57
N ILE A 139 3.02 -7.25 -19.35
CA ILE A 139 2.96 -8.04 -18.12
C ILE A 139 2.15 -7.32 -17.04
N ARG A 140 1.47 -8.11 -16.21
CA ARG A 140 0.64 -7.65 -15.10
C ARG A 140 0.80 -8.57 -13.90
N GLY A 141 0.67 -8.02 -12.70
CA GLY A 141 0.60 -8.79 -11.46
C GLY A 141 -0.34 -8.16 -10.44
N GLN A 142 -1.28 -8.95 -9.94
CA GLN A 142 -2.20 -8.53 -8.89
C GLN A 142 -1.44 -8.34 -7.57
N ILE A 143 -1.73 -7.28 -6.83
CA ILE A 143 -1.15 -7.02 -5.51
C ILE A 143 -2.02 -7.75 -4.49
N LEU A 144 -1.47 -8.78 -3.86
CA LEU A 144 -2.17 -9.66 -2.94
C LEU A 144 -1.48 -9.66 -1.58
N ALA A 145 -2.27 -9.71 -0.50
CA ALA A 145 -1.72 -9.77 0.85
C ALA A 145 -0.87 -11.02 1.01
N ASP A 146 0.30 -10.87 1.63
CA ASP A 146 1.14 -12.02 1.97
C ASP A 146 0.40 -12.87 3.02
N LYS A 147 0.56 -14.20 2.93
CA LYS A 147 0.00 -15.09 3.95
C LYS A 147 0.69 -14.79 5.28
N PHE A 148 -0.09 -14.57 6.34
CA PHE A 148 0.45 -14.56 7.69
C PHE A 148 0.99 -15.98 7.97
N GLU A 149 2.31 -16.12 8.11
CA GLU A 149 2.89 -17.32 8.69
C GLU A 149 2.60 -17.25 10.20
N GLU A 150 1.70 -18.13 10.68
CA GLU A 150 1.46 -18.37 12.11
C GLU A 150 2.60 -19.18 12.74
#